data_AF-A0A6U6NSY2-F1
#
_entry.id   AF-A0A6U6NSY2-F1
#
_cell.length_a   1.000
_cell.length_b   1.000
_cell.length_c   1.000
_cell.angle_alpha   90.00
_cell.angle_beta   90.00
_cell.angle_gamma   90.00
#
_symmetry.space_group_name_H-M   'P 1'
#
loop_
_entity.id
_entity.type
_entity.pdbx_description
1 polymer ?
#
loop_
_entity_poly.entity_id
_entity_poly.type
_entity_poly.pdbx_seq_one_letter_code
_entity_poly.pdbx_strand_id
1 'polypeptide(L)'
;MSADETSGHASSGSLAGSPILGVLEVSAVSDAAPELATYVVIEAAAYAVCLLVTKRLFPGHRDPWNLADVFFSITIFPLLSISAIWSCCVLHDGLEARWRGVTPASRFCLMLYTSRTLIHMPIQCMVNMSSTHLVMMTFHHLFSFLCIGMGLVTNRMVFWGCLDICCEVSTIFLNNVYMLKELTINGKELKELAPAWVYAANGVLLWLSFIFFRLALFPAWLYFWYRDITAAPSETWDKSNAVERYLYPSVTVLLLVLSSAWFVPLTQGMLKAVQAVGVSRPPSSKVE
;
A
#
# COMPACT_ATOMS: atom_id res chain seq x y z
N MET A 1 35.75 5.21 -64.01
CA MET A 1 36.30 6.31 -63.18
C MET A 1 35.15 6.85 -62.36
N SER A 2 35.10 6.80 -61.04
CA SER A 2 35.94 6.15 -60.04
C SER A 2 34.99 5.78 -58.90
N ALA A 3 35.07 4.55 -58.40
CA ALA A 3 34.55 4.20 -57.10
C ALA A 3 35.37 4.97 -56.06
N ASP A 4 34.72 5.47 -55.01
CA ASP A 4 35.44 5.91 -53.81
C ASP A 4 34.85 5.20 -52.60
N GLU A 5 35.63 4.21 -52.18
CA GLU A 5 35.52 3.45 -50.95
C GLU A 5 36.07 4.32 -49.82
N THR A 6 35.26 4.63 -48.81
CA THR A 6 35.79 5.09 -47.53
C THR A 6 35.30 4.19 -46.40
N SER A 7 36.20 3.26 -46.05
CA SER A 7 36.47 2.69 -44.73
C SER A 7 35.93 3.55 -43.57
N GLY A 8 35.27 3.02 -42.55
CA GLY A 8 35.67 1.83 -41.80
C GLY A 8 36.41 2.23 -40.52
N HIS A 9 35.71 2.84 -39.56
CA HIS A 9 36.17 2.94 -38.17
C HIS A 9 35.01 2.63 -37.22
N ALA A 10 34.86 1.34 -36.90
CA ALA A 10 34.10 0.90 -35.74
C ALA A 10 34.89 1.27 -34.48
N SER A 11 34.51 2.37 -33.83
CA SER A 11 34.99 2.70 -32.50
C SER A 11 34.43 1.68 -31.51
N SER A 12 35.28 0.76 -31.05
CA SER A 12 35.04 -0.10 -29.91
C SER A 12 34.91 0.74 -28.65
N GLY A 13 33.70 1.26 -28.42
CA GLY A 13 33.31 1.94 -27.19
C GLY A 13 33.36 0.95 -26.04
N SER A 14 34.47 0.96 -25.32
CA SER A 14 34.63 0.30 -24.03
C SER A 14 33.50 0.79 -23.11
N LEU A 15 32.51 -0.07 -22.88
CA LEU A 15 31.55 0.02 -21.78
C LEU A 15 32.31 -0.24 -20.47
N ALA A 16 33.27 0.64 -20.14
CA ALA A 16 33.83 0.72 -18.82
C ALA A 16 32.69 1.11 -17.88
N GLY A 17 32.11 0.10 -17.21
CA GLY A 17 31.04 0.26 -16.24
C GLY A 17 31.42 1.38 -15.28
N SER A 18 30.66 2.48 -15.34
CA SER A 18 31.00 3.71 -14.63
C SER A 18 30.96 3.45 -13.12
N PRO A 19 32.09 3.50 -12.40
CA PRO A 19 32.15 3.24 -10.95
C PRO A 19 31.42 4.30 -10.11
N ILE A 20 30.87 5.33 -10.77
CA ILE A 20 30.16 6.45 -10.15
C ILE A 20 28.76 6.06 -9.63
N LEU A 21 28.13 5.02 -10.22
CA LEU A 21 26.84 4.52 -9.73
C LEU A 21 26.92 3.92 -8.32
N GLY A 22 28.04 3.25 -8.00
CA GLY A 22 28.21 2.60 -6.69
C GLY A 22 28.43 3.56 -5.51
N VAL A 23 28.98 4.76 -5.75
CA VAL A 23 29.35 5.67 -4.65
C VAL A 23 28.16 6.51 -4.18
N LEU A 24 27.28 6.95 -5.10
CA LEU A 24 26.10 7.74 -4.74
C LEU A 24 25.01 6.90 -4.06
N GLU A 25 24.89 5.62 -4.41
CA GLU A 25 23.91 4.72 -3.80
C GLU A 25 24.24 4.41 -2.32
N VAL A 26 25.52 4.30 -1.97
CA VAL A 26 25.94 3.97 -0.58
C VAL A 26 25.62 5.11 0.39
N SER A 27 25.79 6.38 -0.03
CA SER A 27 25.51 7.52 0.85
C SER A 27 24.02 7.65 1.16
N ALA A 28 23.14 7.48 0.16
CA ALA A 28 21.71 7.66 0.36
C ALA A 28 21.09 6.56 1.24
N VAL A 29 21.58 5.33 1.10
CA VAL A 29 21.22 4.21 2.00
C VAL A 29 21.63 4.51 3.44
N SER A 30 22.84 5.06 3.64
CA SER A 30 23.37 5.39 4.97
C SER A 30 22.49 6.38 5.72
N ASP A 31 21.87 7.34 5.03
CA ASP A 31 21.04 8.38 5.67
C ASP A 31 19.62 7.89 6.01
N ALA A 32 19.01 7.08 5.14
CA ALA A 32 17.64 6.58 5.36
C ALA A 32 17.56 5.43 6.37
N ALA A 33 18.60 4.60 6.47
CA ALA A 33 18.61 3.42 7.32
C ALA A 33 18.38 3.69 8.83
N PRO A 34 19.07 4.63 9.50
CA PRO A 34 18.87 4.87 10.93
C PRO A 34 17.47 5.43 11.24
N GLU A 35 16.96 6.29 10.36
CA GLU A 35 15.60 6.82 10.48
C GLU A 35 14.58 5.67 10.31
N LEU A 36 14.68 4.85 9.26
CA LEU A 36 13.79 3.70 9.06
C LEU A 36 13.84 2.71 10.24
N ALA A 37 15.03 2.42 10.76
CA ALA A 37 15.20 1.56 11.94
C ALA A 37 14.46 2.11 13.16
N THR A 38 14.44 3.43 13.34
CA THR A 38 13.69 4.09 14.41
C THR A 38 12.19 3.87 14.26
N TYR A 39 11.65 4.03 13.05
CA TYR A 39 10.22 3.75 12.79
C TYR A 39 9.88 2.28 13.03
N VAL A 40 10.73 1.35 12.58
CA VAL A 40 10.54 -0.09 12.82
C VAL A 40 10.49 -0.41 14.31
N VAL A 41 11.39 0.17 15.13
CA VAL A 41 11.37 -0.06 16.59
C VAL A 41 10.10 0.49 17.23
N ILE A 42 9.68 1.70 16.86
CA ILE A 42 8.48 2.35 17.40
C ILE A 42 7.24 1.53 17.06
N GLU A 43 7.07 1.15 15.80
CA GLU A 43 5.91 0.38 15.36
C GLU A 43 5.90 -1.04 15.94
N ALA A 44 7.06 -1.70 16.07
CA ALA A 44 7.15 -3.01 16.70
C ALA A 44 6.74 -2.95 18.17
N ALA A 45 7.17 -1.90 18.89
CA ALA A 45 6.75 -1.65 20.26
C ALA A 45 5.23 -1.38 20.36
N ALA A 46 4.70 -0.55 19.46
CA ALA A 46 3.26 -0.26 19.40
C ALA A 46 2.44 -1.53 19.13
N TYR A 47 2.86 -2.36 18.16
CA TYR A 47 2.23 -3.64 17.88
C TYR A 47 2.30 -4.58 19.09
N ALA A 48 3.45 -4.67 19.77
CA ALA A 48 3.60 -5.48 20.98
C ALA A 48 2.61 -5.04 22.08
N VAL A 49 2.39 -3.74 22.25
CA VAL A 49 1.35 -3.22 23.17
C VAL A 49 -0.04 -3.66 22.72
N CYS A 50 -0.40 -3.52 21.44
CA CYS A 50 -1.69 -4.00 20.91
C CYS A 50 -1.88 -5.51 21.14
N LEU A 51 -0.82 -6.31 21.00
CA LEU A 51 -0.85 -7.75 21.26
C LEU A 51 -1.05 -8.08 22.74
N LEU A 52 -0.37 -7.38 23.63
CA LEU A 52 -0.54 -7.54 25.08
C LEU A 52 -1.96 -7.16 25.51
N VAL A 53 -2.49 -6.05 24.99
CA VAL A 53 -3.87 -5.62 25.22
C VAL A 53 -4.84 -6.69 24.71
N THR A 54 -4.63 -7.21 23.51
CA THR A 54 -5.48 -8.25 22.91
C THR A 54 -5.49 -9.51 23.76
N LYS A 55 -4.31 -10.02 24.15
CA LYS A 55 -4.21 -11.22 25.00
C LYS A 55 -4.80 -11.02 26.39
N ARG A 56 -4.75 -9.80 26.94
CA ARG A 56 -5.28 -9.49 28.26
C ARG A 56 -6.80 -9.32 28.26
N LEU A 57 -7.34 -8.58 27.29
CA LEU A 57 -8.77 -8.27 27.22
C LEU A 57 -9.58 -9.39 26.55
N PHE A 58 -8.95 -10.15 25.65
CA PHE A 58 -9.58 -11.21 24.88
C PHE A 58 -8.77 -12.52 24.93
N PRO A 59 -8.53 -13.10 26.12
CA PRO A 59 -7.63 -14.25 26.28
C PRO A 59 -8.07 -15.52 25.53
N GLY A 60 -9.36 -15.63 25.20
CA GLY A 60 -9.92 -16.73 24.40
C GLY A 60 -10.06 -16.45 22.91
N HIS A 61 -9.53 -15.33 22.40
CA HIS A 61 -9.64 -15.01 20.97
C HIS A 61 -8.88 -16.05 20.14
N ARG A 62 -9.52 -16.57 19.08
CA ARG A 62 -8.96 -17.66 18.25
C ARG A 62 -7.64 -17.26 17.58
N ASP A 63 -7.53 -16.00 17.17
CA ASP A 63 -6.34 -15.46 16.51
C ASP A 63 -5.96 -14.10 17.12
N PRO A 64 -5.22 -14.08 18.24
CA PRO A 64 -4.85 -12.84 18.92
C PRO A 64 -3.86 -11.99 18.11
N TRP A 65 -3.12 -12.58 17.16
CA TRP A 65 -2.18 -11.85 16.32
C TRP A 65 -2.92 -11.01 15.29
N ASN A 66 -3.92 -11.60 14.62
CA ASN A 66 -4.74 -10.87 13.65
C ASN A 66 -5.50 -9.71 14.32
N LEU A 67 -6.11 -9.95 15.48
CA LEU A 67 -6.85 -8.89 16.18
C LEU A 67 -5.93 -7.76 16.67
N ALA A 68 -4.73 -8.09 17.14
CA ALA A 68 -3.72 -7.08 17.50
C ALA A 68 -3.29 -6.24 16.28
N ASP A 69 -3.12 -6.90 15.13
CA ASP A 69 -2.77 -6.24 13.88
C ASP A 69 -3.88 -5.30 13.39
N VAL A 70 -5.15 -5.67 13.57
CA VAL A 70 -6.31 -4.79 13.29
C VAL A 70 -6.31 -3.55 14.21
N PHE A 71 -6.09 -3.72 15.51
CA PHE A 71 -6.01 -2.57 16.44
C PHE A 71 -4.87 -1.62 16.08
N PHE A 72 -3.70 -2.16 15.76
CA PHE A 72 -2.56 -1.37 15.33
C PHE A 72 -2.87 -0.63 14.01
N SER A 73 -3.44 -1.34 13.05
CA SER A 73 -3.77 -0.85 11.71
C SER A 73 -4.79 0.29 11.69
N ILE A 74 -5.75 0.32 12.62
CA ILE A 74 -6.75 1.40 12.72
C ILE A 74 -6.10 2.78 12.96
N THR A 75 -4.94 2.83 13.59
CA THR A 75 -4.21 4.09 13.78
C THR A 75 -3.32 4.40 12.58
N ILE A 76 -2.63 3.39 12.04
CA ILE A 76 -1.60 3.58 11.01
C ILE A 76 -2.20 3.94 9.65
N PHE A 77 -3.25 3.25 9.20
CA PHE A 77 -3.77 3.48 7.84
C PHE A 77 -4.40 4.85 7.60
N PRO A 78 -5.10 5.49 8.57
CA PRO A 78 -5.49 6.89 8.43
C PRO A 78 -4.30 7.84 8.27
N LEU A 79 -3.23 7.67 9.06
CA LEU A 79 -2.02 8.49 8.96
C LEU A 79 -1.32 8.31 7.60
N LEU A 80 -1.19 7.06 7.14
CA LEU A 80 -0.68 6.75 5.80
C LEU A 80 -1.51 7.40 4.71
N SER A 81 -2.84 7.25 4.77
CA SER A 81 -3.76 7.78 3.75
C SER A 81 -3.71 9.30 3.66
N ILE A 82 -3.74 10.00 4.81
CA ILE A 82 -3.68 11.46 4.86
C ILE A 82 -2.35 11.96 4.29
N SER A 83 -1.24 11.38 4.73
CA SER A 83 0.10 11.78 4.26
C SER A 83 0.32 11.49 2.78
N ALA A 84 -0.19 10.36 2.27
CA ALA A 84 -0.15 10.00 0.85
C ALA A 84 -0.94 10.99 -0.01
N ILE A 85 -2.19 11.27 0.34
CA ILE A 85 -3.05 12.21 -0.39
C ILE A 85 -2.45 13.61 -0.36
N TRP A 86 -2.01 14.07 0.81
CA TRP A 86 -1.36 15.38 0.94
C TRP A 86 -0.13 15.50 0.04
N SER A 87 0.72 14.47 0.04
CA SER A 87 1.92 14.42 -0.79
C SER A 87 1.59 14.45 -2.27
N CYS A 88 0.56 13.73 -2.70
CA CYS A 88 0.09 13.77 -4.09
C CYS A 88 -0.39 15.18 -4.46
N CYS A 89 -1.19 15.83 -3.62
CA CYS A 89 -1.65 17.19 -3.88
C CYS A 89 -0.49 18.19 -4.02
N VAL A 90 0.58 18.04 -3.24
CA VAL A 90 1.73 18.94 -3.31
C VAL A 90 2.64 18.64 -4.51
N LEU A 91 2.83 17.36 -4.84
CA LEU A 91 3.82 16.92 -5.84
C LEU A 91 3.23 16.65 -7.24
N HIS A 92 1.91 16.78 -7.44
CA HIS A 92 1.28 16.49 -8.74
C HIS A 92 1.67 17.49 -9.84
N ASP A 93 2.05 18.71 -9.47
CA ASP A 93 2.27 19.82 -10.41
C ASP A 93 3.66 19.76 -11.05
N GLY A 94 3.68 19.41 -12.34
CA GLY A 94 4.89 19.38 -13.14
C GLY A 94 5.65 18.07 -13.11
N LEU A 95 6.52 17.89 -14.11
CA LEU A 95 7.30 16.67 -14.32
C LEU A 95 8.33 16.47 -13.20
N GLU A 96 9.08 17.52 -12.88
CA GLU A 96 10.15 17.47 -11.87
C GLU A 96 9.59 17.10 -10.48
N ALA A 97 8.47 17.70 -10.08
CA ALA A 97 7.83 17.42 -8.80
C ALA A 97 7.39 15.95 -8.68
N ARG A 98 6.81 15.37 -9.75
CA ARG A 98 6.38 13.97 -9.76
C ARG A 98 7.54 12.97 -9.75
N TRP A 99 8.64 13.27 -10.41
CA TRP A 99 9.74 12.32 -10.57
C TRP A 99 10.82 12.42 -9.50
N ARG A 100 11.04 13.62 -8.96
CA ARG A 100 12.16 13.94 -8.07
C ARG A 100 11.77 14.76 -6.84
N GLY A 101 10.53 15.26 -6.80
CA GLY A 101 10.05 16.01 -5.65
C GLY A 101 9.89 15.13 -4.42
N VAL A 102 10.34 15.66 -3.29
CA VAL A 102 10.17 15.06 -1.96
C VAL A 102 9.71 16.13 -1.00
N THR A 103 8.73 15.80 -0.17
CA THR A 103 8.24 16.65 0.92
C THR A 103 8.43 15.94 2.26
N PRO A 104 8.41 16.66 3.40
CA PRO A 104 8.41 16.01 4.71
C PRO A 104 7.25 15.01 4.88
N ALA A 105 6.06 15.35 4.36
CA ALA A 105 4.89 14.48 4.41
C ALA A 105 5.07 13.20 3.57
N SER A 106 5.69 13.31 2.40
CA SER A 106 5.91 12.16 1.53
C SER A 106 7.00 11.25 2.08
N ARG A 107 8.06 11.82 2.66
CA ARG A 107 9.09 11.05 3.37
C ARG A 107 8.50 10.32 4.57
N PHE A 108 7.69 11.01 5.39
CA PHE A 108 6.96 10.40 6.50
C PHE A 108 6.06 9.24 6.03
N CYS A 109 5.30 9.46 4.96
CA CYS A 109 4.43 8.43 4.36
C CYS A 109 5.21 7.18 3.94
N LEU A 110 6.31 7.35 3.20
CA LEU A 110 7.18 6.26 2.75
C LEU A 110 7.85 5.54 3.94
N MET A 111 8.39 6.28 4.91
CA MET A 111 8.98 5.71 6.13
C MET A 111 7.97 4.82 6.85
N LEU A 112 6.78 5.36 7.14
CA LEU A 112 5.70 4.67 7.85
C LEU A 112 5.22 3.43 7.09
N TYR A 113 5.11 3.51 5.75
CA TYR A 113 4.68 2.36 4.95
C TYR A 113 5.74 1.25 4.92
N THR A 114 7.00 1.63 4.74
CA THR A 114 8.13 0.70 4.66
C THR A 114 8.36 0.02 6.01
N SER A 115 8.34 0.74 7.14
CA SER A 115 8.43 0.16 8.49
C SER A 115 7.27 -0.78 8.77
N ARG A 116 6.04 -0.37 8.45
CA ARG A 116 4.85 -1.19 8.61
C ARG A 116 4.97 -2.51 7.86
N THR A 117 5.45 -2.46 6.61
CA THR A 117 5.59 -3.65 5.78
C THR A 117 6.63 -4.63 6.35
N LEU A 118 7.76 -4.11 6.85
CA LEU A 118 8.81 -4.91 7.50
C LEU A 118 8.31 -5.64 8.75
N ILE A 119 7.45 -4.99 9.54
CA ILE A 119 6.87 -5.59 10.75
C ILE A 119 5.75 -6.54 10.42
N HIS A 120 4.91 -6.19 9.43
CA HIS A 120 3.74 -6.99 9.09
C HIS A 120 4.13 -8.33 8.45
N MET A 121 5.17 -8.37 7.62
CA MET A 121 5.63 -9.62 6.98
C MET A 121 5.83 -10.80 7.95
N PRO A 122 6.62 -10.71 9.04
CA PRO A 122 6.74 -11.80 10.00
C PRO A 122 5.43 -12.07 10.76
N ILE A 123 4.59 -11.06 10.98
CA ILE A 123 3.28 -11.24 11.62
C ILE A 123 2.34 -12.09 10.77
N GLN A 124 2.37 -11.93 9.44
CA GLN A 124 1.53 -12.71 8.53
C GLN A 124 1.75 -14.22 8.66
N CYS A 125 2.98 -14.65 8.95
CA CYS A 125 3.30 -16.05 9.21
C CYS A 125 2.69 -16.59 10.52
N MET A 126 2.27 -15.71 11.43
CA MET A 126 1.67 -16.06 12.73
C MET A 126 0.15 -15.96 12.72
N VAL A 127 -0.44 -15.29 11.72
CA VAL A 127 -1.88 -15.13 11.54
C VAL A 127 -2.47 -16.39 10.89
N ASN A 128 -3.66 -16.79 11.33
CA ASN A 128 -4.38 -17.94 10.79
C ASN A 128 -5.02 -17.61 9.43
N MET A 129 -4.24 -17.76 8.36
CA MET A 129 -4.70 -17.53 6.99
C MET A 129 -4.43 -18.73 6.07
N SER A 130 -5.22 -18.85 5.01
CA SER A 130 -4.97 -19.88 3.98
C SER A 130 -3.63 -19.66 3.29
N SER A 131 -2.92 -20.73 2.91
CA SER A 131 -1.61 -20.62 2.24
C SER A 131 -1.65 -19.81 0.95
N THR A 132 -2.72 -19.93 0.15
CA THR A 132 -2.90 -19.11 -1.06
C THR A 132 -2.96 -17.62 -0.74
N HIS A 133 -3.71 -17.24 0.30
CA HIS A 133 -3.79 -15.87 0.76
C HIS A 133 -2.44 -15.37 1.28
N LEU A 134 -1.74 -16.18 2.08
CA LEU A 134 -0.41 -15.86 2.59
C LEU A 134 0.57 -15.57 1.45
N VAL A 135 0.67 -16.46 0.46
CA VAL A 135 1.58 -16.29 -0.68
C VAL A 135 1.25 -15.02 -1.45
N MET A 136 -0.02 -14.79 -1.76
CA MET A 136 -0.46 -13.60 -2.49
C MET A 136 -0.14 -12.31 -1.71
N MET A 137 -0.39 -12.27 -0.40
CA MET A 137 -0.08 -11.11 0.44
C MET A 137 1.42 -10.90 0.60
N THR A 138 2.21 -11.97 0.75
CA THR A 138 3.67 -11.88 0.80
C THR A 138 4.22 -11.28 -0.47
N PHE A 139 3.78 -11.71 -1.65
CA PHE A 139 4.21 -11.11 -2.91
C PHE A 139 3.79 -9.64 -3.01
N HIS A 140 2.53 -9.34 -2.69
CA HIS A 140 2.02 -7.97 -2.66
C HIS A 140 2.90 -7.05 -1.79
N HIS A 141 3.22 -7.47 -0.57
CA HIS A 141 4.04 -6.69 0.36
C HIS A 141 5.51 -6.62 -0.05
N LEU A 142 6.11 -7.74 -0.47
CA LEU A 142 7.51 -7.77 -0.88
C LEU A 142 7.76 -6.81 -2.04
N PHE A 143 6.93 -6.87 -3.08
CA PHE A 143 7.10 -6.01 -4.24
C PHE A 143 6.79 -4.54 -3.95
N SER A 144 5.75 -4.27 -3.16
CA SER A 144 5.45 -2.89 -2.72
C SER A 144 6.57 -2.33 -1.84
N PHE A 145 7.13 -3.14 -0.92
CA PHE A 145 8.29 -2.77 -0.11
C PHE A 145 9.50 -2.42 -0.97
N LEU A 146 9.80 -3.23 -1.99
CA LEU A 146 10.92 -2.95 -2.90
C LEU A 146 10.70 -1.63 -3.66
N CYS A 147 9.51 -1.40 -4.21
CA CYS A 147 9.22 -0.13 -4.90
C CYS A 147 9.32 1.06 -3.95
N ILE A 148 8.52 1.08 -2.88
CA ILE A 148 8.42 2.21 -1.94
C ILE A 148 9.75 2.44 -1.21
N GLY A 149 10.41 1.36 -0.76
CA GLY A 149 11.73 1.43 -0.12
C GLY A 149 12.82 1.97 -1.05
N MET A 150 12.80 1.60 -2.34
CA MET A 150 13.71 2.19 -3.31
C MET A 150 13.44 3.68 -3.50
N GLY A 151 12.18 4.12 -3.56
CA GLY A 151 11.85 5.55 -3.68
C GLY A 151 12.31 6.36 -2.46
N LEU A 152 12.28 5.75 -1.27
CA LEU A 152 12.79 6.33 -0.03
C LEU A 152 14.32 6.49 -0.04
N VAL A 153 15.05 5.50 -0.55
CA VAL A 153 16.51 5.54 -0.65
C VAL A 153 16.96 6.50 -1.74
N THR A 154 16.35 6.45 -2.92
CA THR A 154 16.79 7.25 -4.07
C THR A 154 16.23 8.68 -4.05
N ASN A 155 15.25 8.97 -3.20
CA ASN A 155 14.46 10.22 -3.22
C ASN A 155 13.86 10.51 -4.60
N ARG A 156 13.52 9.44 -5.34
CA ARG A 156 12.92 9.52 -6.67
C ARG A 156 11.63 8.73 -6.68
N MET A 157 10.75 9.06 -7.63
CA MET A 157 9.45 8.43 -7.78
C MET A 157 8.57 8.49 -6.52
N VAL A 158 8.84 9.42 -5.61
CA VAL A 158 8.15 9.52 -4.32
C VAL A 158 6.68 9.88 -4.50
N PHE A 159 6.35 10.79 -5.42
CA PHE A 159 4.97 11.05 -5.81
C PHE A 159 4.25 9.78 -6.27
N TRP A 160 4.87 8.98 -7.15
CA TRP A 160 4.28 7.76 -7.69
C TRP A 160 4.07 6.70 -6.60
N GLY A 161 5.01 6.59 -5.66
CA GLY A 161 4.87 5.74 -4.48
C GLY A 161 3.74 6.21 -3.56
N CYS A 162 3.65 7.51 -3.27
CA CYS A 162 2.52 8.07 -2.50
C CYS A 162 1.19 7.89 -3.23
N LEU A 163 1.18 7.99 -4.56
CA LEU A 163 -0.02 7.77 -5.35
C LEU A 163 -0.49 6.33 -5.19
N ASP A 164 0.39 5.32 -5.28
CA ASP A 164 0.03 3.93 -5.00
C ASP A 164 -0.42 3.72 -3.54
N ILE A 165 0.22 4.36 -2.55
CA ILE A 165 -0.17 4.26 -1.13
C ILE A 165 -1.57 4.84 -0.88
N CYS A 166 -2.09 5.73 -1.73
CA CYS A 166 -3.50 6.17 -1.62
C CYS A 166 -4.49 5.00 -1.71
N CYS A 167 -4.10 3.84 -2.26
CA CYS A 167 -4.91 2.63 -2.25
C CYS A 167 -5.22 2.08 -0.85
N GLU A 168 -4.47 2.51 0.16
CA GLU A 168 -4.67 2.10 1.55
C GLU A 168 -5.87 2.78 2.22
N VAL A 169 -6.49 3.78 1.58
CA VAL A 169 -7.76 4.39 2.07
C VAL A 169 -8.83 3.32 2.25
N SER A 170 -8.91 2.35 1.32
CA SER A 170 -9.87 1.24 1.46
C SER A 170 -9.58 0.36 2.67
N THR A 171 -8.31 0.26 3.07
CA THR A 171 -7.85 -0.58 4.18
C THR A 171 -8.36 -0.06 5.53
N ILE A 172 -8.61 1.25 5.66
CA ILE A 172 -9.28 1.84 6.85
C ILE A 172 -10.64 1.19 7.08
N PHE A 173 -11.49 1.17 6.05
CA PHE A 173 -12.83 0.59 6.15
C PHE A 173 -12.80 -0.94 6.25
N LEU A 174 -11.81 -1.59 5.62
CA LEU A 174 -11.58 -3.02 5.75
C LEU A 174 -11.28 -3.41 7.20
N ASN A 175 -10.40 -2.66 7.88
CA ASN A 175 -10.09 -2.91 9.29
C ASN A 175 -11.31 -2.71 10.20
N ASN A 176 -12.17 -1.73 9.91
CA ASN A 176 -13.42 -1.56 10.65
C ASN A 176 -14.36 -2.77 10.45
N VAL A 177 -14.48 -3.26 9.21
CA VAL A 177 -15.27 -4.46 8.90
C VAL A 177 -14.71 -5.69 9.62
N TYR A 178 -13.37 -5.85 9.67
CA TYR A 178 -12.72 -6.92 10.41
C TYR A 178 -12.95 -6.79 11.91
N MET A 179 -12.76 -5.61 12.49
CA MET A 179 -13.04 -5.37 13.91
C MET A 179 -14.48 -5.74 14.28
N LEU A 180 -15.45 -5.36 13.45
CA LEU A 180 -16.85 -5.68 13.68
C LEU A 180 -17.13 -7.20 13.65
N LYS A 181 -16.37 -7.98 12.89
CA LYS A 181 -16.54 -9.44 12.77
C LYS A 181 -15.77 -10.25 13.80
N GLU A 182 -14.51 -9.89 14.01
CA GLU A 182 -13.58 -10.71 14.81
C GLU A 182 -13.71 -10.38 16.30
N LEU A 183 -13.97 -9.11 16.65
CA LEU A 183 -14.06 -8.72 18.06
C LEU A 183 -15.31 -9.30 18.71
N THR A 184 -15.13 -10.13 19.74
CA THR A 184 -16.22 -10.73 20.52
C THR A 184 -16.26 -10.13 21.93
N ILE A 185 -17.41 -9.60 22.34
CA ILE A 185 -17.66 -9.04 23.68
C ILE A 185 -18.83 -9.78 24.31
N ASN A 186 -18.64 -10.38 25.48
CA ASN A 186 -19.65 -11.17 26.18
C ASN A 186 -20.25 -12.30 25.32
N GLY A 187 -19.42 -12.95 24.50
CA GLY A 187 -19.82 -14.05 23.62
C GLY A 187 -20.59 -13.65 22.35
N LYS A 188 -20.73 -12.34 22.08
CA LYS A 188 -21.34 -11.81 20.85
C LYS A 188 -20.33 -11.05 20.02
N GLU A 189 -20.39 -11.21 18.70
CA GLU A 189 -19.56 -10.40 17.80
C GLU A 189 -19.95 -8.92 17.89
N LEU A 190 -18.98 -8.02 17.71
CA LEU A 190 -19.21 -6.58 17.81
C LEU A 190 -20.28 -6.10 16.80
N LYS A 191 -20.37 -6.72 15.61
CA LYS A 191 -21.42 -6.43 14.62
C LYS A 191 -22.84 -6.71 15.12
N GLU A 192 -23.01 -7.60 16.10
CA GLU A 192 -24.31 -7.92 16.71
C GLU A 192 -24.69 -6.93 17.81
N LEU A 193 -23.68 -6.28 18.40
CA LEU A 193 -23.84 -5.26 19.44
C LEU A 193 -24.00 -3.86 18.84
N ALA A 194 -23.38 -3.61 17.68
CA ALA A 194 -23.51 -2.38 16.94
C ALA A 194 -24.83 -2.31 16.16
N PRO A 195 -25.40 -1.12 15.92
CA PRO A 195 -26.51 -0.97 14.99
C PRO A 195 -26.17 -1.54 13.61
N ALA A 196 -27.07 -2.31 13.00
CA ALA A 196 -26.83 -2.97 11.71
C ALA A 196 -26.36 -2.02 10.60
N TRP A 197 -26.81 -0.75 10.63
CA TRP A 197 -26.40 0.27 9.68
C TRP A 197 -24.91 0.62 9.77
N VAL A 198 -24.24 0.44 10.92
CA VAL A 198 -22.80 0.73 11.09
C VAL A 198 -21.96 -0.25 10.28
N TYR A 199 -22.29 -1.54 10.35
CA TYR A 199 -21.62 -2.58 9.56
C TYR A 199 -21.89 -2.39 8.06
N ALA A 200 -23.14 -2.08 7.69
CA ALA A 200 -23.49 -1.77 6.31
C ALA A 200 -22.76 -0.53 5.76
N ALA A 201 -22.68 0.55 6.54
CA ALA A 201 -21.99 1.78 6.16
C ALA A 201 -20.50 1.53 5.91
N ASN A 202 -19.81 0.79 6.79
CA ASN A 202 -18.41 0.43 6.57
C ASN A 202 -18.24 -0.47 5.32
N GLY A 203 -19.17 -1.40 5.07
CA GLY A 203 -19.18 -2.21 3.85
C GLY A 203 -19.34 -1.38 2.57
N VAL A 204 -20.22 -0.38 2.57
CA VAL A 204 -20.43 0.54 1.43
C VAL A 204 -19.23 1.47 1.23
N LEU A 205 -18.69 2.04 2.31
CA LEU A 205 -17.49 2.90 2.24
C LEU A 205 -16.27 2.12 1.78
N LEU A 206 -16.09 0.88 2.24
CA LEU A 206 -15.08 -0.04 1.72
C LEU A 206 -15.25 -0.26 0.21
N TRP A 207 -16.46 -0.58 -0.23
CA TRP A 207 -16.74 -0.80 -1.65
C TRP A 207 -16.45 0.43 -2.51
N LEU A 208 -16.94 1.61 -2.11
CA LEU A 208 -16.73 2.87 -2.82
C LEU A 208 -15.24 3.24 -2.88
N SER A 209 -14.56 3.23 -1.73
CA SER A 209 -13.13 3.54 -1.68
C SER A 209 -12.30 2.55 -2.50
N PHE A 210 -12.67 1.28 -2.56
CA PHE A 210 -11.99 0.29 -3.39
C PHE A 210 -12.09 0.61 -4.89
N ILE A 211 -13.24 1.11 -5.36
CA ILE A 211 -13.39 1.54 -6.76
C ILE A 211 -12.45 2.70 -7.06
N PHE A 212 -12.49 3.76 -6.26
CA PHE A 212 -11.72 4.98 -6.55
C PHE A 212 -10.23 4.77 -6.34
N PHE A 213 -9.83 4.23 -5.19
CA PHE A 213 -8.43 4.16 -4.77
C PHE A 213 -7.71 2.87 -5.20
N ARG A 214 -8.37 1.92 -5.86
CA ARG A 214 -7.69 0.77 -6.46
C ARG A 214 -8.03 0.63 -7.93
N LEU A 215 -9.30 0.42 -8.26
CA LEU A 215 -9.69 0.09 -9.63
C LEU A 215 -9.52 1.26 -10.61
N ALA A 216 -9.80 2.49 -10.18
CA ALA A 216 -9.60 3.69 -11.00
C ALA A 216 -8.19 4.27 -10.86
N LEU A 217 -7.62 4.20 -9.65
CA LEU A 217 -6.31 4.76 -9.34
C LEU A 217 -5.18 4.11 -10.14
N PHE A 218 -5.08 2.77 -10.19
CA PHE A 218 -3.96 2.11 -10.85
C PHE A 218 -3.92 2.32 -12.38
N PRO A 219 -5.05 2.30 -13.12
CA PRO A 219 -5.06 2.73 -14.52
C PRO A 219 -4.64 4.19 -14.70
N ALA A 220 -5.11 5.10 -13.83
CA ALA A 220 -4.72 6.51 -13.89
C ALA A 220 -3.23 6.70 -13.62
N TRP A 221 -2.67 5.97 -12.65
CA TRP A 221 -1.24 5.92 -12.37
C TRP A 221 -0.46 5.54 -13.63
N LEU A 222 -0.84 4.43 -14.28
CA LEU A 222 -0.16 3.92 -15.48
C LEU A 222 -0.26 4.91 -16.65
N TYR A 223 -1.43 5.51 -16.84
CA TYR A 223 -1.64 6.51 -17.87
C TYR A 223 -0.76 7.75 -17.67
N PHE A 224 -0.74 8.32 -16.46
CA PHE A 224 0.06 9.52 -16.20
C PHE A 224 1.56 9.22 -16.26
N TRP A 225 2.00 8.06 -15.77
CA TRP A 225 3.39 7.63 -15.87
C TRP A 225 3.81 7.48 -17.33
N TYR A 226 2.98 6.81 -18.15
CA TYR A 226 3.22 6.66 -19.59
C TYR A 226 3.27 8.00 -20.32
N ARG A 227 2.34 8.92 -19.99
CA ARG A 227 2.31 10.27 -20.56
C ARG A 227 3.59 11.03 -20.24
N ASP A 228 4.10 10.93 -19.02
CA ASP A 228 5.33 11.62 -18.60
C ASP A 228 6.56 11.08 -19.35
N ILE A 229 6.68 9.75 -19.48
CA ILE A 229 7.83 9.15 -20.18
C ILE A 229 7.85 9.43 -21.68
N THR A 230 6.67 9.59 -22.29
CA THR A 230 6.54 9.89 -23.71
C THR A 230 6.70 11.36 -24.02
N ALA A 231 6.23 12.24 -23.13
CA ALA A 231 6.34 13.69 -23.30
C ALA A 231 7.78 14.20 -23.11
N ALA A 232 8.53 13.62 -22.19
CA ALA A 232 9.88 14.08 -21.85
C ALA A 232 10.83 12.89 -21.49
N PRO A 233 11.17 12.01 -22.45
CA PRO A 233 11.96 10.81 -22.20
C PRO A 233 13.36 11.10 -21.64
N SER A 234 13.98 12.20 -22.07
CA SER A 234 15.31 12.63 -21.62
C SER A 234 15.34 13.08 -20.15
N GLU A 235 14.20 13.48 -19.60
CA GLU A 235 14.07 13.91 -18.20
C GLU A 235 13.58 12.79 -17.28
N THR A 236 12.89 11.80 -17.85
CA THR A 236 12.25 10.68 -17.14
C THR A 236 12.94 9.35 -17.45
N TRP A 237 12.52 8.69 -18.53
CA TRP A 237 12.97 7.35 -18.93
C TRP A 237 14.49 7.24 -18.90
N ASP A 238 15.21 8.09 -19.63
CA ASP A 238 16.67 8.00 -19.79
C ASP A 238 17.42 8.16 -18.47
N LYS A 239 16.86 8.93 -17.53
CA LYS A 239 17.45 9.16 -16.21
C LYS A 239 17.01 8.15 -15.16
N SER A 240 16.04 7.29 -15.47
CA SER A 240 15.51 6.29 -14.54
C SER A 240 16.30 5.00 -14.54
N ASN A 241 16.40 4.36 -13.38
CA ASN A 241 17.02 3.03 -13.28
C ASN A 241 16.03 1.92 -13.71
N ALA A 242 16.52 0.68 -13.83
CA ALA A 242 15.69 -0.45 -14.28
C ALA A 242 14.51 -0.74 -13.33
N VAL A 243 14.67 -0.52 -12.03
CA VAL A 243 13.60 -0.72 -11.03
C VAL A 243 12.47 0.29 -11.27
N GLU A 244 12.80 1.56 -11.43
CA GLU A 244 11.81 2.62 -11.72
C GLU A 244 11.10 2.38 -13.07
N ARG A 245 11.83 1.92 -14.09
CA ARG A 245 11.28 1.71 -15.45
C ARG A 245 10.37 0.51 -15.54
N TYR A 246 10.71 -0.59 -14.86
CA TYR A 246 10.07 -1.88 -15.08
C TYR A 246 9.35 -2.40 -13.84
N LEU A 247 9.98 -2.34 -12.66
CA LEU A 247 9.38 -2.92 -11.46
C LEU A 247 8.15 -2.11 -11.03
N TYR A 248 8.26 -0.79 -10.92
CA TYR A 248 7.16 0.08 -10.52
C TYR A 248 5.87 -0.15 -11.32
N PRO A 249 5.84 0.05 -12.66
CA PRO A 249 4.61 -0.18 -13.43
C PRO A 249 4.16 -1.64 -13.41
N SER A 250 5.08 -2.61 -13.32
CA SER A 250 4.71 -4.03 -13.20
C SER A 250 3.99 -4.33 -11.89
N VAL A 251 4.45 -3.73 -10.78
CA VAL A 251 3.79 -3.84 -9.47
C VAL A 251 2.42 -3.19 -9.53
N THR A 252 2.28 -1.99 -10.11
CA THR A 252 0.97 -1.36 -10.28
C THR A 252 -0.01 -2.23 -11.09
N VAL A 253 0.45 -2.89 -12.15
CA VAL A 253 -0.36 -3.86 -12.91
C VAL A 253 -0.75 -5.07 -12.05
N LEU A 254 0.21 -5.64 -11.30
CA LEU A 254 -0.06 -6.73 -10.35
C LEU A 254 -1.14 -6.32 -9.33
N LEU A 255 -1.02 -5.13 -8.74
CA LEU A 255 -1.98 -4.59 -7.78
C LEU A 255 -3.37 -4.41 -8.39
N LEU A 256 -3.46 -3.99 -9.66
CA LEU A 256 -4.72 -3.88 -10.38
C LEU A 256 -5.38 -5.26 -10.60
N VAL A 257 -4.60 -6.27 -10.98
CA VAL A 257 -5.11 -7.65 -11.15
C VAL A 257 -5.62 -8.20 -9.82
N LEU A 258 -4.83 -8.09 -8.75
CA LEU A 258 -5.23 -8.53 -7.40
C LEU A 258 -6.48 -7.79 -6.92
N SER A 259 -6.53 -6.48 -7.16
CA SER A 259 -7.68 -5.66 -6.76
C SER A 259 -8.95 -6.08 -7.53
N SER A 260 -8.83 -6.35 -8.82
CA SER A 260 -9.94 -6.83 -9.64
C SER A 260 -10.49 -8.17 -9.12
N ALA A 261 -9.60 -9.09 -8.72
CA ALA A 261 -10.00 -10.37 -8.14
C ALA A 261 -10.71 -10.21 -6.78
N TRP A 262 -10.23 -9.32 -5.92
CA TRP A 262 -10.85 -9.07 -4.61
C TRP A 262 -12.14 -8.25 -4.67
N PHE A 263 -12.38 -7.52 -5.74
CA PHE A 263 -13.60 -6.71 -5.87
C PHE A 263 -14.88 -7.56 -5.87
N VAL A 264 -14.80 -8.80 -6.37
CA VAL A 264 -15.95 -9.74 -6.40
C VAL A 264 -16.43 -10.10 -4.98
N PRO A 265 -15.61 -10.68 -4.09
CA PRO A 265 -16.04 -10.99 -2.73
C PRO A 265 -16.38 -9.74 -1.92
N LEU A 266 -15.73 -8.59 -2.18
CA LEU A 266 -16.08 -7.32 -1.54
C LEU A 266 -17.50 -6.87 -1.90
N THR A 267 -17.86 -6.94 -3.18
CA THR A 267 -19.21 -6.61 -3.66
C THR A 267 -20.26 -7.54 -3.02
N GLN A 268 -19.98 -8.84 -2.97
CA GLN A 268 -20.86 -9.80 -2.31
C GLN A 268 -21.00 -9.52 -0.80
N GLY A 269 -19.91 -9.17 -0.13
CA GLY A 269 -19.91 -8.79 1.29
C GLY A 269 -20.75 -7.54 1.57
N MET A 270 -20.60 -6.51 0.73
CA MET A 270 -21.38 -5.27 0.82
C MET A 270 -22.88 -5.54 0.61
N LEU A 271 -23.26 -6.28 -0.44
CA LEU A 271 -24.68 -6.59 -0.71
C LEU A 271 -25.33 -7.33 0.47
N LYS A 272 -24.63 -8.30 1.07
CA LYS A 272 -25.10 -9.02 2.27
C LYS A 272 -25.30 -8.07 3.45
N ALA A 273 -24.37 -7.14 3.67
CA ALA A 273 -24.45 -6.17 4.75
C ALA A 273 -25.66 -5.23 4.60
N VAL A 274 -25.92 -4.75 3.38
CA VAL A 274 -27.07 -3.87 3.08
C VAL A 274 -28.39 -4.61 3.21
N GLN A 275 -28.48 -5.85 2.72
CA GLN A 275 -29.69 -6.67 2.85
C GLN A 275 -30.08 -6.91 4.31
N ALA A 276 -29.09 -7.10 5.20
CA ALA A 276 -29.34 -7.30 6.63
C ALA A 276 -30.03 -6.09 7.29
N VAL A 277 -29.80 -4.88 6.80
CA VAL A 277 -30.49 -3.67 7.31
C VAL A 277 -31.97 -3.70 6.93
N GLY A 278 -32.29 -4.04 5.67
CA GLY A 278 -33.66 -4.04 5.16
C GLY A 278 -34.56 -5.14 5.73
N VAL A 279 -33.98 -6.23 6.25
CA VAL A 279 -34.73 -7.36 6.86
C VAL A 279 -34.99 -7.16 8.35
N SER A 280 -34.55 -6.05 8.95
CA SER A 280 -34.83 -5.72 10.35
C SER A 280 -36.35 -5.61 10.58
N ARG A 281 -36.99 -6.74 10.92
CA ARG A 281 -38.42 -6.83 11.23
C ARG A 281 -38.73 -5.78 12.31
N PRO A 282 -39.82 -5.00 12.16
CA PRO A 282 -40.26 -4.15 13.25
C PRO A 282 -40.39 -5.01 14.52
N PRO A 283 -39.93 -4.52 15.68
CA PRO A 283 -40.02 -5.28 16.93
C PRO A 283 -41.47 -5.72 17.07
N SER A 284 -41.69 -7.03 17.19
CA SER A 284 -43.04 -7.56 17.41
C SER A 284 -43.54 -6.88 18.68
N SER A 285 -44.45 -5.92 18.53
CA SER A 285 -45.15 -5.33 19.66
C SER A 285 -45.76 -6.52 20.38
N LYS A 286 -45.26 -6.83 21.58
CA LYS A 286 -45.98 -7.73 22.47
C LYS A 286 -47.29 -7.01 22.72
N VAL A 287 -48.34 -7.53 22.09
CA VAL A 287 -49.71 -7.20 22.48
C VAL A 287 -49.85 -7.86 23.85
N GLU A 288 -49.76 -7.03 24.89
CA GLU A 288 -50.19 -7.41 26.24
C GLU A 288 -51.72 -7.49 26.28
#